data_AF-A0A172UPS2-F1
#
_entry.id   AF-A0A172UPS2-F1
#
_cell.length_a   1.000
_cell.length_b   1.000
_cell.length_c   1.000
_cell.angle_alpha   90.00
_cell.angle_beta   90.00
_cell.angle_gamma   90.00
#
_symmetry.space_group_name_H-M   'P 1'
#
loop_
_entity.id
_entity.type
_entity.pdbx_description
1 polymer ?
#
loop_
_entity_poly.entity_id
_entity_poly.type
_entity_poly.pdbx_seq_one_letter_code
_entity_poly.pdbx_strand_id
1 'polypeptide(L)'
;MAERRGVGVRASETALLSYDLTVVATETSDVVAGAGGWLYDRVRAGWKVNVVVPVSCDVRPLEILGVQARHAGRDAGDLPAEPAALAVPARLFAVDQGLRRHVTEALRRGTAEVTMWGPCATADVGYRVDRVQYRLSTAARAFKAHALAAAGITTAVANVEQFHSCALWYPSDGPDLTAVR
;
A
#
# COMPACT_ATOMS: atom_id res chain seq x y z
N MET A 1 -17.58 -31.91 16.90
CA MET A 1 -18.15 -30.72 17.55
C MET A 1 -17.14 -30.21 18.57
N ALA A 2 -16.75 -28.94 18.43
CA ALA A 2 -16.14 -28.05 19.44
C ALA A 2 -14.75 -28.46 20.00
N GLU A 3 -13.73 -27.62 20.16
CA GLU A 3 -13.55 -26.17 20.01
C GLU A 3 -12.03 -25.93 20.10
N ARG A 4 -11.40 -25.42 19.03
CA ARG A 4 -9.99 -25.02 19.09
C ARG A 4 -9.93 -23.56 19.54
N ARG A 5 -9.66 -23.38 20.83
CA ARG A 5 -9.42 -22.09 21.50
C ARG A 5 -8.44 -21.25 20.67
N GLY A 6 -8.92 -20.12 20.16
CA GLY A 6 -8.11 -19.09 19.54
C GLY A 6 -7.12 -18.53 20.56
N VAL A 7 -5.84 -18.56 20.20
CA VAL A 7 -4.80 -17.81 20.92
C VAL A 7 -5.04 -16.34 20.62
N GLY A 8 -5.77 -15.67 21.50
CA GLY A 8 -5.89 -14.21 21.50
C GLY A 8 -4.53 -13.63 21.84
N VAL A 9 -3.86 -13.04 20.84
CA VAL A 9 -2.73 -12.14 21.10
C VAL A 9 -3.32 -10.95 21.85
N ARG A 10 -2.87 -10.75 23.09
CA ARG A 10 -3.17 -9.55 23.87
C ARG A 10 -2.64 -8.35 23.08
N ALA A 11 -3.55 -7.61 22.46
CA ALA A 11 -3.24 -6.34 21.84
C ALA A 11 -2.64 -5.42 22.91
N SER A 12 -1.35 -5.13 22.80
CA SER A 12 -0.74 -4.06 23.58
C SER A 12 -1.42 -2.76 23.16
N GLU A 13 -2.02 -2.06 24.11
CA GLU A 13 -2.71 -0.75 23.99
C GLU A 13 -1.86 0.37 23.36
N THR A 14 -0.66 0.07 22.87
CA THR A 14 0.29 1.00 22.22
C THR A 14 0.25 0.93 20.69
N ALA A 15 -0.43 -0.06 20.09
CA ALA A 15 -0.71 -0.10 18.65
C ALA A 15 -1.97 0.72 18.31
N LEU A 16 -2.06 1.94 18.81
CA LEU A 16 -2.97 2.94 18.24
C LEU A 16 -2.42 3.26 16.85
N LEU A 17 -3.00 2.61 15.84
CA LEU A 17 -2.73 2.76 14.40
C LEU A 17 -2.13 4.13 14.08
N SER A 18 -0.81 4.20 13.90
CA SER A 18 -0.20 5.43 13.41
C SER A 18 -0.82 5.71 12.05
N TYR A 19 -1.28 6.95 11.84
CA TYR A 19 -1.79 7.48 10.57
C TYR A 19 -0.69 7.54 9.50
N ASP A 20 0.13 6.50 9.36
CA ASP A 20 1.34 6.48 8.56
C ASP A 20 1.28 5.29 7.60
N LEU A 21 1.44 5.55 6.30
CA LEU A 21 1.50 4.54 5.25
C LEU A 21 2.83 4.69 4.52
N THR A 22 3.62 3.62 4.48
CA THR A 22 4.84 3.57 3.67
C THR A 22 4.56 2.85 2.37
N VAL A 23 4.98 3.42 1.25
CA VAL A 23 4.84 2.84 -0.08
C VAL A 23 6.23 2.64 -0.66
N VAL A 24 6.54 1.45 -1.19
CA VAL A 24 7.84 1.17 -1.81
C VAL A 24 7.63 0.80 -3.26
N ALA A 25 8.26 1.53 -4.18
CA ALA A 25 8.10 1.30 -5.61
C ALA A 25 9.38 1.61 -6.38
N THR A 26 9.51 1.05 -7.57
CA THR A 26 10.64 1.31 -8.48
C THR A 26 10.37 2.44 -9.45
N GLU A 27 9.10 2.81 -9.64
CA GLU A 27 8.67 3.82 -10.62
C GLU A 27 7.46 4.59 -10.08
N THR A 28 7.46 5.91 -10.24
CA THR A 28 6.36 6.79 -9.80
C THR A 28 5.10 6.61 -10.65
N SER A 29 5.27 6.39 -11.95
CA SER A 29 4.22 6.08 -12.92
C SER A 29 3.35 4.90 -12.48
N ASP A 30 3.98 3.82 -12.01
CA ASP A 30 3.28 2.63 -11.55
C ASP A 30 2.50 2.86 -10.25
N VAL A 31 3.05 3.62 -9.30
CA VAL A 31 2.33 3.99 -8.07
C VAL A 31 1.06 4.77 -8.42
N VAL A 32 1.19 5.77 -9.29
CA VAL A 32 0.05 6.60 -9.70
C VAL A 32 -0.99 5.76 -10.46
N ALA A 33 -0.55 4.88 -11.35
CA ALA A 33 -1.44 4.02 -12.12
C ALA A 33 -2.19 3.01 -11.25
N GLY A 34 -1.50 2.33 -10.34
CA GLY A 34 -2.06 1.25 -9.52
C GLY A 34 -2.82 1.73 -8.29
N ALA A 35 -2.35 2.80 -7.65
CA ALA A 35 -2.80 3.19 -6.30
C ALA A 35 -3.03 4.70 -6.12
N GLY A 36 -2.87 5.52 -7.17
CA GLY A 36 -2.84 6.97 -7.02
C GLY A 36 -4.11 7.57 -6.41
N GLY A 37 -5.28 6.99 -6.67
CA GLY A 37 -6.54 7.47 -6.13
C GLY A 37 -6.68 7.15 -4.64
N TRP A 38 -6.39 5.91 -4.27
CA TRP A 38 -6.33 5.48 -2.88
C TRP A 38 -5.34 6.29 -2.05
N LEU A 39 -4.14 6.55 -2.57
CA LEU A 39 -3.14 7.36 -1.88
C LEU A 39 -3.60 8.81 -1.68
N TYR A 40 -4.22 9.42 -2.70
CA TYR A 40 -4.78 10.77 -2.57
C TYR A 40 -5.84 10.83 -1.48
N ASP A 41 -6.79 9.90 -1.47
CA ASP A 41 -7.86 9.90 -0.48
C ASP A 41 -7.32 9.64 0.94
N ARG A 42 -6.25 8.83 1.08
CA ARG A 42 -5.53 8.65 2.36
C ARG A 42 -4.86 9.94 2.83
N VAL A 43 -4.13 10.64 1.96
CA VAL A 43 -3.56 11.96 2.27
C VAL A 43 -4.66 12.93 2.70
N ARG A 44 -5.77 12.98 1.93
CA ARG A 44 -6.92 13.83 2.23
C ARG A 44 -7.60 13.49 3.55
N ALA A 45 -7.55 12.22 3.97
CA ALA A 45 -8.03 11.75 5.27
C ALA A 45 -7.04 12.01 6.42
N GLY A 46 -5.92 12.70 6.17
CA GLY A 46 -4.93 13.08 7.17
C GLY A 46 -3.83 12.05 7.41
N TRP A 47 -3.73 11.01 6.58
CA TRP A 47 -2.64 10.04 6.67
C TRP A 47 -1.33 10.64 6.15
N LYS A 48 -0.23 10.39 6.86
CA LYS A 48 1.13 10.62 6.39
C LYS A 48 1.52 9.49 5.44
N VAL A 49 1.38 9.75 4.14
CA VAL A 49 1.80 8.81 3.10
C VAL A 49 3.23 9.14 2.67
N ASN A 50 4.14 8.19 2.86
CA ASN A 50 5.54 8.29 2.43
C ASN A 50 5.78 7.29 1.29
N VAL A 51 6.17 7.77 0.11
CA VAL A 51 6.55 6.92 -1.03
C VAL A 51 8.06 6.93 -1.19
N VAL A 52 8.66 5.76 -1.09
CA VAL A 52 10.08 5.51 -1.30
C VAL A 52 10.30 5.02 -2.73
N VAL A 53 11.04 5.82 -3.52
CA VAL A 53 11.33 5.55 -4.94
C VAL A 53 12.81 5.80 -5.26
N PRO A 54 13.38 5.22 -6.34
CA PRO A 54 14.75 5.52 -6.76
C PRO A 54 15.02 7.02 -6.98
N VAL A 55 16.27 7.45 -6.80
CA VAL A 55 16.73 8.84 -7.06
C VAL A 55 16.44 9.30 -8.50
N SER A 56 16.41 8.36 -9.46
CA SER A 56 16.15 8.64 -10.87
C SER A 56 14.67 8.94 -11.20
N CYS A 57 13.75 8.77 -10.26
CA CYS A 57 12.32 8.94 -10.53
C CYS A 57 11.88 10.40 -10.46
N ASP A 58 11.06 10.84 -11.41
CA ASP A 58 10.34 12.12 -11.31
C ASP A 58 9.23 12.01 -10.27
N VAL A 59 9.34 12.80 -9.20
CA VAL A 59 8.41 12.81 -8.07
C VAL A 59 7.20 13.72 -8.28
N ARG A 60 7.19 14.56 -9.32
CA ARG A 60 6.08 15.49 -9.60
C ARG A 60 4.70 14.81 -9.65
N PRO A 61 4.52 13.60 -10.23
CA PRO A 61 3.24 12.90 -10.18
C PRO A 61 2.76 12.59 -8.76
N LEU A 62 3.68 12.31 -7.82
CA LEU A 62 3.35 12.03 -6.42
C LEU A 62 3.02 13.31 -5.66
N GLU A 63 3.71 14.42 -5.95
CA GLU A 63 3.43 15.73 -5.37
C GLU A 63 2.02 16.21 -5.74
N ILE A 64 1.57 15.96 -6.96
CA ILE A 64 0.19 16.25 -7.39
C ILE A 64 -0.83 15.52 -6.52
N LEU A 65 -0.52 14.29 -6.07
CA LEU A 65 -1.38 13.53 -5.16
C LEU A 65 -1.28 13.98 -3.70
N GLY A 66 -0.41 14.95 -3.38
CA GLY A 66 -0.13 15.40 -2.02
C GLY A 66 0.72 14.40 -1.21
N VAL A 67 1.37 13.45 -1.88
CA VAL A 67 2.14 12.39 -1.23
C VAL A 67 3.58 12.85 -0.99
N GLN A 68 4.15 12.48 0.16
CA GLN A 68 5.55 12.78 0.47
C GLN A 68 6.44 11.75 -0.23
N ALA A 69 7.17 12.17 -1.26
CA ALA A 69 8.16 11.34 -1.91
C ALA A 69 9.51 11.41 -1.16
N ARG A 70 10.13 10.26 -0.96
CA ARG A 70 11.49 10.12 -0.46
C ARG A 70 12.28 9.31 -1.48
N HIS A 71 13.48 9.75 -1.79
CA HIS A 71 14.36 8.93 -2.60
C HIS A 71 15.00 7.86 -1.73
N ALA A 72 14.94 6.61 -2.16
CA ALA A 72 15.67 5.52 -1.52
C ALA A 72 17.18 5.85 -1.55
N GLY A 73 17.83 5.80 -0.40
CA GLY A 73 19.28 5.75 -0.32
C GLY A 73 19.85 4.53 -1.05
N ARG A 74 21.18 4.48 -1.19
CA ARG A 74 21.88 3.36 -1.85
C ARG A 74 21.69 2.01 -1.14
N ASP A 75 21.29 2.04 0.13
CA ASP A 75 21.04 0.86 0.96
C ASP A 75 19.56 0.81 1.35
N ALA A 76 18.97 -0.39 1.34
CA ALA A 76 17.57 -0.67 1.64
C ALA A 76 17.12 -0.33 3.08
N GLY A 77 17.92 0.44 3.83
CA GLY A 77 17.73 0.80 5.24
C GLY A 77 16.85 2.03 5.50
N ASP A 78 16.30 2.67 4.46
CA ASP A 78 15.42 3.84 4.61
C ASP A 78 13.94 3.51 4.83
N LEU A 79 13.58 2.22 4.85
CA LEU A 79 12.24 1.83 5.29
C LEU A 79 12.15 1.98 6.80
N PRO A 80 11.00 2.45 7.35
CA PRO A 80 10.79 2.44 8.78
C PRO A 80 11.10 1.04 9.34
N ALA A 81 11.78 0.98 10.48
CA ALA A 81 12.13 -0.30 11.09
C ALA A 81 10.89 -1.19 11.31
N GLU A 82 9.75 -0.57 11.61
CA GLU A 82 8.46 -1.24 11.84
C GLU A 82 7.31 -0.35 11.29
N PRO A 83 6.95 -0.45 10.00
CA PRO A 83 5.84 0.32 9.46
C PRO A 83 4.50 -0.31 9.90
N ALA A 84 3.56 0.50 10.38
CA ALA A 84 2.21 0.01 10.73
C ALA A 84 1.39 -0.36 9.49
N ALA A 85 1.62 0.30 8.35
CA ALA A 85 1.04 -0.03 7.07
C ALA A 85 2.06 0.12 5.94
N LEU A 86 2.10 -0.89 5.05
CA LEU A 86 3.02 -0.98 3.93
C LEU A 86 2.25 -1.25 2.64
N ALA A 87 2.58 -0.52 1.57
CA ALA A 87 2.05 -0.79 0.24
C ALA A 87 3.16 -0.98 -0.79
N VAL A 88 3.02 -1.99 -1.65
CA VAL A 88 4.04 -2.35 -2.65
C VAL A 88 3.42 -2.83 -3.96
N PRO A 89 4.07 -2.64 -5.12
CA PRO A 89 3.68 -3.34 -6.34
C PRO A 89 3.89 -4.84 -6.14
N ALA A 90 2.89 -5.66 -6.51
CA ALA A 90 2.98 -7.11 -6.40
C ALA A 90 4.19 -7.70 -7.16
N ARG A 91 4.51 -7.13 -8.33
CA ARG A 91 5.71 -7.52 -9.10
C ARG A 91 7.00 -7.25 -8.35
N LEU A 92 7.08 -6.16 -7.59
CA LEU A 92 8.30 -5.79 -6.86
C LEU A 92 8.54 -6.79 -5.73
N PHE A 93 7.46 -7.15 -5.03
CA PHE A 93 7.51 -8.22 -4.04
C PHE A 93 7.91 -9.57 -4.66
N ALA A 94 7.57 -9.86 -5.92
CA ALA A 94 7.95 -11.10 -6.61
C ALA A 94 9.41 -11.13 -7.12
N VAL A 95 10.04 -9.97 -7.37
CA VAL A 95 11.43 -9.91 -7.88
C VAL A 95 12.47 -9.59 -6.80
N ASP A 96 12.15 -8.71 -5.85
CA ASP A 96 13.11 -8.23 -4.84
C ASP A 96 13.08 -9.13 -3.58
N GLN A 97 14.16 -9.88 -3.38
CA GLN A 97 14.28 -10.79 -2.23
C GLN A 97 14.40 -10.06 -0.89
N GLY A 98 15.01 -8.87 -0.87
CA GLY A 98 15.20 -8.06 0.33
C GLY A 98 13.87 -7.49 0.81
N LEU A 99 13.14 -6.85 -0.10
CA LEU A 99 11.79 -6.35 0.17
C LEU A 99 10.85 -7.50 0.57
N ARG A 100 10.88 -8.62 -0.16
CA ARG A 100 10.06 -9.80 0.17
C ARG A 100 10.32 -10.27 1.58
N ARG A 101 11.59 -10.38 1.98
CA ARG A 101 11.96 -10.80 3.33
C ARG A 101 11.42 -9.82 4.37
N HIS A 102 11.64 -8.53 4.17
CA HIS A 102 11.16 -7.48 5.08
C HIS A 102 9.63 -7.50 5.25
N VAL A 103 8.88 -7.53 4.14
CA VAL A 103 7.41 -7.61 4.13
C VAL A 103 6.92 -8.90 4.80
N THR A 104 7.55 -10.04 4.49
CA THR A 104 7.22 -11.36 5.07
C THR A 104 7.46 -11.37 6.58
N GLU A 105 8.55 -10.75 7.05
CA GLU A 105 8.85 -10.61 8.47
C GLU A 105 7.84 -9.71 9.18
N ALA A 106 7.47 -8.58 8.58
CA ALA A 106 6.44 -7.69 9.12
C ALA A 106 5.07 -8.40 9.26
N LEU A 107 4.69 -9.18 8.24
CA LEU A 107 3.50 -10.03 8.28
C LEU A 107 3.59 -11.13 9.36
N ARG A 108 4.75 -11.77 9.52
CA ARG A 108 4.99 -12.78 10.57
C ARG A 108 4.83 -12.22 11.97
N ARG A 109 5.31 -11.00 12.21
CA ARG A 109 5.24 -10.33 13.51
C ARG A 109 3.83 -9.83 13.83
N GLY A 110 2.97 -9.70 12.83
CA GLY A 110 1.61 -9.19 13.02
C GLY A 110 1.58 -7.70 13.35
N THR A 111 2.58 -6.94 12.92
CA THR A 111 2.74 -5.52 13.27
C THR A 111 2.43 -4.57 12.11
N ALA A 112 2.24 -5.09 10.91
CA ALA A 112 2.00 -4.31 9.70
C ALA A 112 0.83 -4.84 8.87
N GLU A 113 -0.02 -3.93 8.39
CA GLU A 113 -0.92 -4.20 7.29
C GLU A 113 -0.18 -4.10 5.97
N VAL A 114 -0.35 -5.08 5.07
CA VAL A 114 0.30 -5.06 3.75
C VAL A 114 -0.75 -5.01 2.66
N THR A 115 -0.66 -3.99 1.81
CA THR A 115 -1.49 -3.79 0.62
C THR A 115 -0.63 -3.90 -0.64
N MET A 116 -1.09 -4.64 -1.65
CA MET A 116 -0.37 -4.79 -2.90
C MET A 116 -1.26 -4.42 -4.08
N TRP A 117 -0.71 -3.74 -5.08
CA TRP A 117 -1.41 -3.49 -6.35
C TRP A 117 -0.76 -4.24 -7.52
N GLY A 118 -1.56 -4.42 -8.57
CA GLY A 118 -1.16 -5.16 -9.77
C GLY A 118 -1.33 -6.68 -9.63
N PRO A 119 -0.99 -7.43 -10.69
CA PRO A 119 -1.17 -8.88 -10.71
C PRO A 119 -0.36 -9.55 -9.60
N CYS A 120 -1.02 -10.33 -8.75
CA CYS A 120 -0.41 -11.09 -7.66
C CYS A 120 -0.90 -12.55 -7.71
N ALA A 121 0.02 -13.51 -7.72
CA ALA A 121 -0.31 -14.90 -7.45
C ALA A 121 -0.21 -15.14 -5.94
N THR A 122 -1.25 -15.72 -5.34
CA THR A 122 -1.28 -16.02 -3.89
C THR A 122 -0.13 -16.94 -3.45
N ALA A 123 0.41 -17.75 -4.36
CA ALA A 123 1.57 -18.60 -4.11
C ALA A 123 2.85 -17.81 -3.80
N ASP A 124 2.98 -16.59 -4.31
CA ASP A 124 4.22 -15.81 -4.21
C ASP A 124 4.39 -15.15 -2.84
N VAL A 125 3.27 -14.90 -2.13
CA VAL A 125 3.24 -14.12 -0.88
C VAL A 125 3.46 -14.98 0.37
N GLY A 126 3.22 -16.30 0.31
CA GLY A 126 3.36 -17.20 1.46
C GLY A 126 2.35 -16.94 2.60
N TYR A 127 1.42 -16.00 2.41
CA TYR A 127 0.35 -15.60 3.33
C TYR A 127 -0.98 -15.48 2.58
N ARG A 128 -2.10 -15.61 3.30
CA ARG A 128 -3.44 -15.38 2.73
C ARG A 128 -3.65 -13.89 2.51
N VAL A 129 -3.59 -13.46 1.24
CA VAL A 129 -4.01 -12.13 0.79
C VAL A 129 -5.40 -12.20 0.19
N ASP A 130 -6.28 -11.30 0.62
CA ASP A 130 -7.62 -11.17 0.06
C ASP A 130 -7.66 -10.12 -1.03
N ARG A 131 -8.39 -10.39 -2.12
CA ARG A 131 -8.64 -9.38 -3.15
C ARG A 131 -9.63 -8.35 -2.62
N VAL A 132 -9.25 -7.08 -2.72
CA VAL A 132 -10.07 -5.95 -2.29
C VAL A 132 -10.15 -4.88 -3.38
N GLN A 133 -11.22 -4.10 -3.36
CA GLN A 133 -11.46 -2.97 -4.24
C GLN A 133 -11.63 -1.70 -3.41
N TYR A 134 -11.03 -0.63 -3.89
CA TYR A 134 -11.16 0.73 -3.38
C TYR A 134 -11.92 1.60 -4.36
N ARG A 135 -12.97 2.31 -3.90
CA ARG A 135 -13.72 3.22 -4.78
C ARG A 135 -13.19 4.63 -4.60
N LEU A 136 -12.68 5.20 -5.70
CA LEU A 136 -12.07 6.52 -5.68
C LEU A 136 -13.13 7.60 -5.45
N SER A 137 -12.80 8.58 -4.62
CA SER A 137 -13.57 9.82 -4.55
C SER A 137 -13.49 10.59 -5.88
N THR A 138 -14.45 11.51 -6.10
CA THR A 138 -14.42 12.40 -7.27
C THR A 138 -13.13 13.21 -7.34
N ALA A 139 -12.62 13.65 -6.19
CA ALA A 139 -11.36 14.39 -6.09
C ALA A 139 -10.17 13.50 -6.43
N ALA A 140 -10.11 12.28 -5.86
CA ALA A 140 -9.07 11.30 -6.18
C ALA A 140 -9.01 11.01 -7.68
N ARG A 141 -10.16 10.85 -8.34
CA ARG A 141 -10.21 10.66 -9.80
C ARG A 141 -9.59 11.84 -10.57
N ALA A 142 -9.92 13.07 -10.17
CA ALA A 142 -9.39 14.26 -10.83
C ALA A 142 -7.89 14.42 -10.63
N PHE A 143 -7.41 14.28 -9.40
CA PHE A 143 -5.98 14.41 -9.08
C PHE A 143 -5.16 13.25 -9.67
N LYS A 144 -5.67 12.02 -9.65
CA LYS A 144 -5.05 10.88 -10.33
C LYS A 144 -4.92 11.13 -11.84
N ALA A 145 -5.93 11.73 -12.49
CA ALA A 145 -5.84 12.05 -13.91
C ALA A 145 -4.70 13.05 -14.20
N HIS A 146 -4.53 14.07 -13.35
CA HIS A 146 -3.44 15.04 -13.48
C HIS A 146 -2.07 14.42 -13.20
N ALA A 147 -1.98 13.56 -12.19
CA ALA A 147 -0.75 12.83 -11.86
C ALA A 147 -0.34 11.89 -13.00
N LEU A 148 -1.29 11.17 -13.61
CA LEU A 148 -1.04 10.32 -14.78
C LEU A 148 -0.52 11.13 -15.96
N ALA A 149 -1.14 12.29 -16.24
CA ALA A 149 -0.69 13.19 -17.29
C ALA A 149 0.74 13.70 -17.02
N ALA A 150 1.06 14.05 -15.77
CA ALA A 150 2.42 14.44 -15.39
C ALA A 150 3.44 13.30 -15.52
N ALA A 151 3.00 12.05 -15.33
CA ALA A 151 3.80 10.84 -15.57
C ALA A 151 3.89 10.45 -17.06
N GLY A 152 3.31 11.24 -17.98
CA GLY A 152 3.27 10.92 -19.41
C GLY A 152 2.33 9.79 -19.79
N ILE A 153 1.40 9.39 -18.90
CA ILE A 153 0.44 8.32 -19.14
C ILE A 153 -0.92 8.91 -19.53
N THR A 154 -1.39 8.57 -20.72
CA THR A 154 -2.72 8.97 -21.23
C THR A 154 -3.70 7.80 -21.10
N THR A 155 -4.26 7.62 -19.90
CA THR A 155 -5.23 6.55 -19.61
C THR A 155 -6.44 7.11 -18.85
N ALA A 156 -7.63 6.59 -19.15
CA ALA A 156 -8.84 6.95 -18.42
C ALA A 156 -8.77 6.46 -16.97
N VAL A 157 -9.17 7.30 -16.01
CA VAL A 157 -9.18 6.93 -14.60
C VAL A 157 -10.43 6.12 -14.28
N ALA A 158 -10.25 4.86 -13.90
CA ALA A 158 -11.31 4.00 -13.41
C ALA A 158 -11.90 4.52 -12.09
N ASN A 159 -13.15 4.11 -11.79
CA ASN A 159 -13.80 4.44 -10.52
C ASN A 159 -13.29 3.61 -9.35
N VAL A 160 -12.59 2.50 -9.64
CA VAL A 160 -12.10 1.56 -8.65
C VAL A 160 -10.64 1.22 -8.90
N GLU A 161 -9.90 1.03 -7.80
CA GLU A 161 -8.57 0.43 -7.76
C GLU A 161 -8.66 -0.93 -7.09
N GLN A 162 -7.83 -1.88 -7.52
CA GLN A 162 -7.83 -3.25 -7.01
C GLN A 162 -6.51 -3.54 -6.29
N PHE A 163 -6.64 -4.19 -5.14
CA PHE A 163 -5.52 -4.56 -4.31
C PHE A 163 -5.64 -6.00 -3.81
N HIS A 164 -4.51 -6.49 -3.31
CA HIS A 164 -4.42 -7.68 -2.48
C HIS A 164 -3.98 -7.23 -1.09
N SER A 165 -4.75 -7.55 -0.05
CA SER A 165 -4.48 -7.10 1.31
C SER A 165 -4.33 -8.27 2.27
N CYS A 166 -3.32 -8.19 3.13
CA CYS A 166 -3.23 -8.96 4.37
C CYS A 166 -3.59 -8.01 5.52
N ALA A 167 -4.89 -7.83 5.78
CA ALA A 167 -5.33 -7.16 6.99
C ALA A 167 -5.33 -8.17 8.15
N LEU A 168 -4.67 -7.82 9.25
CA LEU A 168 -4.79 -8.56 10.50
C LEU A 168 -6.16 -8.22 11.11
N TRP A 169 -7.18 -9.01 10.76
CA TRP A 169 -8.41 -9.23 11.52
C TRP A 169 -8.87 -8.07 12.43
N TYR A 170 -9.25 -6.93 11.85
CA TYR A 170 -10.11 -5.94 12.51
C TYR A 170 -11.29 -5.56 11.61
N PRO A 171 -12.46 -5.21 12.19
CA PRO A 171 -13.55 -4.60 11.44
C PRO A 171 -13.06 -3.28 10.86
N SER A 172 -13.34 -3.09 9.58
CA SER A 172 -12.99 -1.91 8.81
C SER A 172 -13.78 -0.70 9.29
N ASP A 173 -13.32 -0.02 10.34
CA ASP A 173 -13.81 1.33 10.70
C ASP A 173 -13.20 2.42 9.79
N GLY A 174 -12.55 2.02 8.68
CA GLY A 174 -12.35 2.85 7.49
C GLY A 174 -13.18 2.29 6.32
N PRO A 175 -14.10 3.05 5.71
CA PRO A 175 -15.16 2.50 4.87
C PRO A 175 -14.72 2.30 3.40
N ASP A 176 -13.62 1.61 3.12
CA ASP A 176 -13.03 1.81 1.78
C ASP A 176 -12.36 0.63 1.08
N LEU A 177 -11.99 -0.45 1.77
CA LEU A 177 -11.53 -1.67 1.10
C LEU A 177 -12.63 -2.73 1.14
N THR A 178 -13.25 -2.97 0.00
CA THR A 178 -14.35 -3.94 -0.15
C THR A 178 -13.82 -5.25 -0.72
N ALA A 179 -14.11 -6.38 -0.08
CA ALA A 179 -13.69 -7.69 -0.58
C ALA A 179 -14.32 -7.99 -1.94
N VAL A 180 -13.51 -8.49 -2.88
CA VAL A 180 -13.99 -8.99 -4.18
C VAL A 180 -14.34 -10.47 -3.99
N ARG A 181 -15.62 -10.80 -4.06
CA ARG A 181 -16.12 -12.19 -4.04
C ARG A 181 -15.96 -12.86 -5.40
#